data_AF-A0A433PTJ9-F1
#
_entry.id   AF-A0A433PTJ9-F1
#
_cell.length_a   1.000
_cell.length_b   1.000
_cell.length_c   1.000
_cell.angle_alpha   90.00
_cell.angle_beta   90.00
_cell.angle_gamma   90.00
#
_symmetry.space_group_name_H-M   'P 1'
#
loop_
_entity.id
_entity.type
_entity.pdbx_description
1 polymer ?
#
loop_
_entity_poly.entity_id
_entity_poly.type
_entity_poly.pdbx_seq_one_letter_code
_entity_poly.pdbx_strand_id
1 'polypeptide(L)'
;MSQAQYDEVINAPHKATLSHELLGGAAAFEAVKAYEDHQAKNGKPDSHALAKELFAAFAGAAVDRLIETKGLDAVDSYKAKQHAKQETERLYAERYEN
;
A
#
# COMPACT_ATOMS: atom_id res chain seq x y z
N MET A 1 -10.47 -0.13 0.28
CA MET A 1 -10.43 1.28 0.73
C MET A 1 -10.99 2.21 -0.34
N SER A 2 -11.69 3.29 0.02
CA SER A 2 -12.20 4.29 -0.94
C SER A 2 -11.18 5.42 -1.20
N GLN A 3 -11.33 6.16 -2.30
CA GLN A 3 -10.51 7.34 -2.60
C GLN A 3 -10.65 8.41 -1.50
N ALA A 4 -11.84 8.59 -0.92
CA ALA A 4 -12.04 9.55 0.17
C ALA A 4 -11.24 9.18 1.44
N GLN A 5 -11.20 7.88 1.80
CA GLN A 5 -10.39 7.38 2.92
C GLN A 5 -8.88 7.53 2.66
N TYR A 6 -8.46 7.33 1.41
CA TYR A 6 -7.08 7.62 1.01
C TYR A 6 -6.75 9.10 1.18
N ASP A 7 -7.62 9.99 0.70
CA ASP A 7 -7.40 11.43 0.79
C ASP A 7 -7.37 11.92 2.25
N GLU A 8 -8.14 11.30 3.15
CA GLU A 8 -8.07 11.56 4.59
C GLU A 8 -6.67 11.28 5.15
N VAL A 9 -6.09 10.11 4.84
CA VAL A 9 -4.74 9.75 5.26
C VAL A 9 -3.69 10.71 4.70
N ILE A 10 -3.80 11.03 3.42
CA ILE A 10 -2.82 11.87 2.73
C ILE A 10 -2.85 13.31 3.23
N ASN A 11 -4.04 13.86 3.51
CA ASN A 11 -4.20 15.23 3.99
C ASN A 11 -4.06 15.37 5.51
N ALA A 12 -3.98 14.26 6.25
CA ALA A 12 -3.77 14.28 7.69
C ALA A 12 -2.43 14.99 8.04
N PRO A 13 -2.42 15.83 9.09
CA PRO A 13 -1.19 16.51 9.51
C PRO A 13 -0.13 15.52 10.01
N HIS A 14 1.13 15.94 9.98
CA HIS A 14 2.22 15.19 10.60
C HIS A 14 1.96 15.06 12.12
N LYS A 15 2.05 13.83 12.65
CA LYS A 15 1.61 13.38 13.99
C LYS A 15 0.09 13.20 14.18
N ALA A 16 -0.68 13.10 13.11
CA ALA A 16 -2.06 12.67 13.22
C ALA A 16 -2.14 11.22 13.72
N THR A 17 -3.03 10.95 14.67
CA THR A 17 -3.37 9.60 15.12
C THR A 17 -4.24 8.93 14.05
N LEU A 18 -3.60 8.20 13.13
CA LEU A 18 -4.27 7.36 12.14
C LEU A 18 -4.19 5.89 12.57
N SER A 19 -5.25 5.11 12.36
CA SER A 19 -5.20 3.68 12.66
C SER A 19 -4.27 2.96 11.66
N HIS A 20 -3.58 1.93 12.13
CA HIS A 20 -2.70 1.10 11.29
C HIS A 20 -3.46 0.41 10.15
N GLU A 21 -4.76 0.13 10.34
CA GLU A 21 -5.63 -0.39 9.27
C GLU A 21 -5.85 0.64 8.16
N LEU A 22 -6.12 1.90 8.52
CA LEU A 22 -6.35 2.97 7.57
C LEU A 22 -5.05 3.28 6.78
N LEU A 23 -3.91 3.26 7.48
CA LEU A 23 -2.58 3.41 6.87
C LEU A 23 -2.21 2.22 5.98
N GLY A 24 -2.48 0.99 6.44
CA GLY A 24 -2.26 -0.21 5.66
C GLY A 24 -3.11 -0.22 4.39
N GLY A 25 -4.37 0.22 4.49
CA GLY A 25 -5.24 0.44 3.33
C GLY A 25 -4.69 1.49 2.36
N ALA A 26 -4.18 2.61 2.87
CA ALA A 26 -3.57 3.66 2.06
C ALA A 26 -2.33 3.19 1.32
N ALA A 27 -1.46 2.45 2.01
CA ALA A 27 -0.30 1.86 1.38
C ALA A 27 -0.67 0.82 0.30
N ALA A 28 -1.66 -0.04 0.57
CA ALA A 28 -2.13 -1.00 -0.43
C ALA A 28 -2.74 -0.31 -1.66
N PHE A 29 -3.45 0.80 -1.46
CA PHE A 29 -4.01 1.59 -2.56
C PHE A 29 -2.92 2.28 -3.41
N GLU A 30 -1.87 2.82 -2.78
CA GLU A 30 -0.69 3.32 -3.52
C GLU A 30 0.03 2.20 -4.26
N ALA A 31 0.14 1.01 -3.65
CA ALA A 31 0.77 -0.15 -4.27
C ALA A 31 0.05 -0.57 -5.55
N VAL A 32 -1.29 -0.59 -5.54
CA VAL A 32 -2.11 -0.87 -6.72
C VAL A 32 -1.83 0.13 -7.83
N LYS A 33 -1.86 1.43 -7.53
CA LYS A 33 -1.59 2.47 -8.53
C LYS A 33 -0.16 2.35 -9.09
N ALA A 34 0.83 2.17 -8.22
CA ALA A 34 2.23 2.02 -8.64
C ALA A 34 2.44 0.78 -9.50
N TYR A 35 1.75 -0.32 -9.21
CA TYR A 35 1.79 -1.52 -10.02
C TYR A 35 1.09 -1.35 -11.37
N GLU A 36 -0.08 -0.71 -11.41
CA GLU A 36 -0.77 -0.38 -12.66
C GLU A 36 0.09 0.52 -13.55
N ASP A 37 0.75 1.53 -12.97
CA ASP A 37 1.71 2.39 -13.65
C ASP A 37 2.94 1.62 -14.16
N HIS A 38 3.45 0.69 -13.35
CA HIS A 38 4.55 -0.20 -13.76
C HIS A 38 4.12 -1.05 -14.96
N GLN A 39 2.91 -1.61 -14.94
CA GLN A 39 2.38 -2.39 -16.05
C GLN A 39 2.22 -1.55 -17.32
N ALA A 40 1.72 -0.32 -17.19
CA ALA A 40 1.55 0.58 -18.32
C ALA A 40 2.88 0.96 -18.99
N LYS A 41 3.97 1.07 -18.21
CA LYS A 41 5.30 1.48 -18.69
C LYS A 41 6.15 0.31 -19.18
N ASN A 42 6.10 -0.83 -18.47
CA ASN A 42 7.03 -1.94 -18.65
C ASN A 42 6.35 -3.20 -19.19
N GLY A 43 5.02 -3.22 -19.29
CA GLY A 43 4.24 -4.42 -19.57
C GLY A 43 3.95 -5.24 -18.31
N LYS A 44 3.22 -6.34 -18.49
CA LYS A 44 2.89 -7.25 -17.39
C LYS A 44 4.16 -8.01 -16.94
N PRO A 45 4.33 -8.28 -15.63
CA PRO A 45 5.43 -9.10 -15.15
C PRO A 45 5.39 -10.52 -15.74
N ASP A 46 6.55 -11.12 -15.94
CA ASP A 46 6.69 -12.45 -16.56
C ASP A 46 6.12 -13.61 -15.71
N SER A 47 5.88 -13.36 -14.41
CA SER A 47 5.30 -14.37 -13.53
C SER A 47 4.43 -13.75 -12.44
N HIS A 48 3.48 -14.55 -11.92
CA HIS A 48 2.69 -14.17 -10.75
C HIS A 48 3.56 -13.94 -9.50
N ALA A 49 4.67 -14.66 -9.37
CA ALA A 49 5.61 -14.47 -8.26
C ALA A 49 6.24 -13.07 -8.33
N LEU A 50 6.76 -12.68 -9.50
CA LEU A 50 7.33 -11.35 -9.72
C LEU A 50 6.27 -10.25 -9.54
N ALA A 51 5.04 -10.49 -9.99
CA ALA A 51 3.94 -9.56 -9.79
C ALA A 51 3.64 -9.33 -8.30
N LYS A 52 3.59 -10.39 -7.48
CA LYS A 52 3.42 -10.29 -6.02
C LYS A 52 4.59 -9.58 -5.35
N GLU A 53 5.82 -9.85 -5.78
CA GLU A 53 7.01 -9.18 -5.25
C GLU A 53 7.00 -7.67 -5.55
N LEU A 54 6.68 -7.27 -6.78
CA LEU A 54 6.54 -5.85 -7.14
C LEU A 54 5.45 -5.17 -6.32
N PHE A 55 4.29 -5.81 -6.18
CA PHE A 55 3.20 -5.31 -5.37
C PHE A 55 3.59 -5.12 -3.89
N ALA A 56 4.24 -6.12 -3.30
CA ALA A 56 4.73 -6.05 -1.93
C ALA A 56 5.80 -4.97 -1.76
N ALA A 57 6.70 -4.80 -2.75
CA ALA A 57 7.71 -3.75 -2.76
C ALA A 57 7.06 -2.36 -2.77
N PHE A 58 6.05 -2.13 -3.62
CA PHE A 58 5.32 -0.86 -3.64
C PHE A 58 4.55 -0.61 -2.36
N ALA A 59 3.91 -1.64 -1.78
CA ALA A 59 3.22 -1.50 -0.49
C ALA A 59 4.20 -1.14 0.63
N GLY A 60 5.36 -1.80 0.69
CA GLY A 60 6.41 -1.49 1.66
C GLY A 60 6.89 -0.04 1.55
N ALA A 61 7.20 0.41 0.32
CA ALA A 61 7.62 1.78 0.06
C ALA A 61 6.54 2.81 0.43
N ALA A 62 5.27 2.52 0.15
CA ALA A 62 4.17 3.39 0.53
C ALA A 62 4.00 3.48 2.05
N VAL A 63 4.12 2.36 2.77
CA VAL A 63 4.10 2.39 4.24
C VAL A 63 5.25 3.23 4.81
N ASP A 64 6.47 3.03 4.32
CA ASP A 64 7.64 3.80 4.77
C ASP A 64 7.42 5.31 4.58
N ARG A 65 6.93 5.72 3.41
CA ARG A 65 6.57 7.11 3.13
C ARG A 65 5.47 7.63 4.06
N LEU A 66 4.43 6.85 4.33
CA LEU A 66 3.35 7.24 5.23
C LEU A 66 3.87 7.39 6.67
N ILE A 67 4.78 6.53 7.12
CA ILE A 67 5.39 6.65 8.46
C ILE A 67 6.24 7.93 8.55
N GLU A 68 7.10 8.17 7.57
CA GLU A 68 7.95 9.36 7.53
C GLU A 68 7.14 10.66 7.52
N THR A 69 6.00 10.68 6.82
CA THR A 69 5.19 11.89 6.66
C THR A 69 4.12 12.06 7.74
N LYS A 70 3.69 10.99 8.41
CA LYS A 70 2.64 11.01 9.45
C LYS A 70 3.18 10.87 10.86
N GLY A 71 4.45 10.53 11.05
CA GLY A 71 5.11 10.54 12.37
C GLY A 71 4.64 9.40 13.28
N LEU A 72 4.43 8.22 12.70
CA LEU A 72 4.00 7.01 13.41
C LEU A 72 5.14 6.39 14.21
N ASP A 73 4.81 5.68 15.29
CA ASP A 73 5.81 4.92 16.05
C ASP A 73 6.16 3.58 15.39
N ALA A 74 7.19 2.90 15.92
CA ALA A 74 7.69 1.65 15.35
C ALA A 74 6.67 0.49 15.42
N VAL A 75 5.76 0.51 16.40
CA VAL A 75 4.73 -0.53 16.57
C VAL A 75 3.62 -0.34 15.55
N ASP A 76 3.18 0.90 15.36
CA ASP A 76 2.21 1.28 14.34
C ASP A 76 2.76 1.02 12.93
N SER A 77 4.04 1.33 12.70
CA SER A 77 4.76 0.98 11.48
C SER A 77 4.69 -0.52 11.15
N TYR A 78 5.03 -1.38 12.11
CA TYR A 78 5.01 -2.83 11.89
C TYR A 78 3.60 -3.33 11.55
N LYS A 79 2.58 -2.90 12.30
CA LYS A 79 1.19 -3.30 12.04
C LYS A 79 0.70 -2.80 10.69
N ALA A 80 1.02 -1.55 10.33
CA ALA A 80 0.67 -1.00 9.03
C ALA A 80 1.32 -1.79 7.88
N LYS A 81 2.59 -2.21 8.02
CA LYS A 81 3.26 -3.08 7.04
C LYS A 81 2.57 -4.43 6.88
N GLN A 82 2.20 -5.08 8.00
CA GLN A 82 1.48 -6.35 7.95
C GLN A 82 0.11 -6.22 7.29
N HIS A 83 -0.66 -5.20 7.66
CA HIS A 83 -1.97 -4.93 7.05
C HIS A 83 -1.86 -4.58 5.57
N ALA A 84 -0.92 -3.72 5.19
CA ALA A 84 -0.67 -3.36 3.80
C ALA A 84 -0.34 -4.60 2.97
N LYS A 85 0.52 -5.49 3.48
CA LYS A 85 0.86 -6.75 2.82
C LYS A 85 -0.37 -7.63 2.60
N GLN A 86 -1.14 -7.90 3.65
CA GLN A 86 -2.34 -8.75 3.55
C GLN A 86 -3.39 -8.17 2.60
N GLU A 87 -3.67 -6.87 2.71
CA GLU A 87 -4.64 -6.21 1.84
C GLU A 87 -4.16 -6.17 0.38
N THR A 88 -2.86 -5.98 0.17
CA THR A 88 -2.27 -6.00 -1.17
C THR A 88 -2.36 -7.39 -1.80
N GLU A 89 -2.04 -8.45 -1.04
CA GLU A 89 -2.18 -9.84 -1.51
C GLU A 89 -3.64 -10.15 -1.88
N ARG A 90 -4.59 -9.70 -1.04
CA ARG A 90 -6.03 -9.85 -1.29
C ARG A 90 -6.47 -9.12 -2.56
N LEU A 91 -6.08 -7.86 -2.71
CA LEU A 91 -6.41 -7.03 -3.88
C LEU A 91 -5.77 -7.57 -5.15
N TYR A 92 -4.55 -8.10 -5.06
CA TYR A 92 -3.90 -8.74 -6.19
C TYR A 92 -4.69 -9.96 -6.66
N ALA A 93 -5.04 -10.86 -5.73
CA ALA A 93 -5.83 -12.04 -6.04
C ALA A 93 -7.18 -11.66 -6.68
N GLU A 94 -7.88 -10.70 -6.09
CA GLU A 94 -9.19 -10.23 -6.57
C GLU A 94 -9.13 -9.63 -7.99
N ARG A 95 -8.07 -8.89 -8.32
CA ARG A 95 -7.97 -8.17 -9.60
C ARG A 95 -7.28 -8.94 -10.72
N TYR A 96 -6.37 -9.84 -10.38
CA TYR A 96 -5.44 -10.43 -11.35
C TYR A 96 -5.39 -11.96 -11.32
N GLU A 97 -6.00 -12.63 -10.33
CA GLU A 97 -6.04 -14.10 -10.24
C GLU A 97 -7.43 -14.70 -10.57
N ASN A 98 -8.36 -13.88 -11.09
CA ASN A 98 -9.67 -14.31 -11.61
C ASN A 98 -9.63 -14.67 -13.11
#